data_AF-A0A1J4RHD8-F1
#
_entry.id   AF-A0A1J4RHD8-F1
#
_cell.length_a   1.000
_cell.length_b   1.000
_cell.length_c   1.000
_cell.angle_alpha   90.00
_cell.angle_beta   90.00
_cell.angle_gamma   90.00
#
_symmetry.space_group_name_H-M   'P 1'
#
loop_
_entity.id
_entity.type
_entity.pdbx_description
1 polymer ?
#
loop_
_entity_poly.entity_id
_entity_poly.type
_entity_poly.pdbx_seq_one_letter_code
_entity_poly.pdbx_strand_id
1 'polypeptide(L)'
;MRSAIYIFILFGLVACGENSSKSEVFLRQIFDNLTVAMTYDDVCTGAESAKSVNANLFGTMQMIVTLYTGEIKYNRPDLSQQDVERMVLARRDDTQQSVEAYLIARGCDSDKGKSAKKFLEHFNTLSPAAFHEQIAEKLKTIKGELHNDPSPEVKIPETH
;
A
#
# COMPACT_ATOMS: atom_id res chain seq x y z
N MET A 1 23.71 -2.80 -9.02
CA MET A 1 23.01 -1.52 -9.28
C MET A 1 21.87 -1.44 -8.28
N ARG A 2 21.89 -0.42 -7.41
CA ARG A 2 20.93 -0.23 -6.32
C ARG A 2 19.64 0.37 -6.90
N SER A 3 18.67 -0.46 -7.28
CA SER A 3 17.31 0.00 -7.56
C SER A 3 16.64 0.34 -6.24
N ALA A 4 16.94 1.53 -5.72
CA ALA A 4 16.19 2.11 -4.63
C ALA A 4 14.75 2.27 -5.11
N ILE A 5 13.83 1.53 -4.50
CA ILE A 5 12.40 1.79 -4.57
C ILE A 5 12.22 3.22 -4.05
N TYR A 6 12.20 4.20 -4.97
CA TYR A 6 11.62 5.50 -4.69
C TYR A 6 10.13 5.23 -4.54
N ILE A 7 9.73 4.94 -3.31
CA ILE A 7 8.34 4.97 -2.90
C ILE A 7 7.92 6.43 -3.15
N PHE A 8 7.33 6.70 -4.31
CA PHE A 8 6.60 7.93 -4.57
C PHE A 8 5.39 7.89 -3.63
N ILE A 9 5.57 8.42 -2.41
CA ILE A 9 4.48 8.64 -1.46
C ILE A 9 3.65 9.77 -2.06
N LEU A 10 2.67 9.41 -2.88
CA LEU A 10 1.81 10.38 -3.56
C LEU A 10 0.69 10.91 -2.68
N PHE A 11 0.37 10.19 -1.61
CA PHE A 11 -0.71 10.53 -0.70
C PHE A 11 -0.22 10.46 0.74
N GLY A 12 0.16 11.64 1.24
CA GLY A 12 0.27 11.86 2.68
C GLY A 12 -1.12 11.89 3.32
N LEU A 13 -1.79 10.74 3.40
CA LEU A 13 -2.89 10.53 4.34
C LEU A 13 -2.33 9.84 5.57
N VAL A 14 -1.60 10.63 6.36
CA VAL A 14 -1.21 10.26 7.72
C VAL A 14 -2.46 10.33 8.59
N ALA A 15 -3.27 9.29 8.52
CA ALA A 15 -3.93 8.80 9.73
C ALA A 15 -2.98 7.74 10.30
N CYS A 16 -2.06 8.17 11.16
CA CYS A 16 -1.42 7.27 12.10
C CYS A 16 -2.54 6.82 13.05
N GLY A 17 -3.11 5.64 12.81
CA GLY A 17 -3.73 4.93 13.92
C GLY A 17 -2.60 4.54 14.85
N GLU A 18 -2.68 4.92 16.12
CA GLU A 18 -1.65 4.69 17.16
C GLU A 18 -1.26 3.20 17.33
N ASN A 19 -1.91 2.27 16.63
CA ASN A 19 -1.73 0.81 16.75
C ASN A 19 -1.27 0.09 15.46
N SER A 20 -0.86 0.79 14.39
CA SER A 20 -0.41 0.12 13.15
C SER A 20 1.08 -0.25 13.18
N SER A 21 1.42 -1.51 12.89
CA SER A 21 2.83 -1.93 12.78
C SER A 21 3.54 -1.29 11.58
N LYS A 22 4.88 -1.26 11.59
CA LYS A 22 5.68 -0.76 10.45
C LYS A 22 5.37 -1.51 9.15
N SER A 23 5.15 -2.82 9.23
CA SER A 23 4.75 -3.67 8.10
C SER A 23 3.34 -3.35 7.62
N GLU A 24 2.40 -3.09 8.54
CA GLU A 24 1.05 -2.66 8.18
C GLU A 24 1.07 -1.32 7.44
N VAL A 25 1.85 -0.35 7.93
CA VAL A 25 2.00 0.96 7.27
C VAL A 25 2.61 0.83 5.88
N PHE A 26 3.64 -0.01 5.73
CA PHE A 26 4.28 -0.27 4.44
C PHE A 26 3.31 -0.91 3.43
N LEU A 27 2.57 -1.94 3.84
CA LEU A 27 1.60 -2.62 2.98
C LEU A 27 0.43 -1.70 2.60
N ARG A 28 -0.04 -0.88 3.54
CA ARG A 28 -1.05 0.16 3.29
C ARG A 28 -0.60 1.15 2.21
N GLN A 29 0.64 1.62 2.27
CA GLN A 29 1.17 2.56 1.26
C GLN A 29 1.20 1.94 -0.13
N ILE A 30 1.59 0.67 -0.25
CA ILE A 30 1.57 -0.03 -1.54
C ILE A 30 0.13 -0.17 -2.04
N PHE A 31 -0.79 -0.57 -1.16
CA PHE A 31 -2.21 -0.70 -1.47
C PHE A 31 -2.83 0.61 -1.99
N ASP A 32 -2.53 1.73 -1.33
CA ASP A 32 -3.00 3.04 -1.76
C ASP A 32 -2.45 3.40 -3.14
N ASN A 33 -1.16 3.18 -3.38
CA ASN A 33 -0.56 3.52 -4.65
C ASN A 33 -1.10 2.66 -5.81
N LEU A 34 -1.36 1.37 -5.56
CA LEU A 34 -2.02 0.49 -6.54
C LEU A 34 -3.44 0.97 -6.84
N THR A 35 -4.17 1.39 -5.82
CA THR A 35 -5.52 1.97 -5.97
C THR A 35 -5.45 3.24 -6.83
N VAL A 36 -4.52 4.16 -6.55
CA VAL A 36 -4.27 5.37 -7.34
C VAL A 36 -3.98 5.03 -8.81
N ALA A 37 -3.16 4.01 -9.07
CA ALA A 37 -2.79 3.59 -10.42
C ALA A 37 -4.02 3.07 -11.20
N MET A 38 -4.83 2.25 -10.55
CA MET A 38 -6.08 1.73 -11.12
C MET A 38 -7.07 2.86 -11.40
N THR A 39 -7.25 3.80 -10.45
CA THR A 39 -8.14 4.94 -10.64
C THR A 39 -7.65 5.87 -11.74
N TYR A 40 -6.34 6.10 -11.85
CA TYR A 40 -5.78 6.88 -12.95
C TYR A 40 -6.05 6.21 -14.30
N ASP A 41 -5.82 4.91 -14.42
CA ASP A 41 -6.12 4.18 -15.66
C ASP A 41 -7.61 4.32 -16.01
N ASP A 42 -8.50 4.01 -15.07
CA ASP A 42 -9.96 4.10 -15.28
C ASP A 42 -10.42 5.49 -15.74
N VAL A 43 -9.93 6.55 -15.09
CA VAL A 43 -10.36 7.93 -15.36
C VAL A 43 -9.68 8.55 -16.59
N CYS A 44 -8.39 8.26 -16.80
CA CYS A 44 -7.55 9.03 -17.72
C CYS A 44 -7.19 8.32 -19.02
N THR A 45 -7.30 7.00 -19.10
CA THR A 45 -7.02 6.24 -20.34
C THR A 45 -8.31 5.75 -21.02
N GLY A 46 -9.46 5.87 -20.35
CA GLY A 46 -10.80 5.69 -20.91
C GLY A 46 -11.25 4.22 -21.00
N ALA A 47 -12.48 3.97 -21.48
CA ALA A 47 -13.11 2.65 -21.48
C ALA A 47 -12.38 1.56 -22.32
N GLU A 48 -11.44 1.93 -23.21
CA GLU A 48 -10.68 0.96 -24.01
C GLU A 48 -9.51 0.32 -23.24
N SER A 49 -8.86 1.03 -22.32
CA SER A 49 -7.86 0.47 -21.39
C SER A 49 -8.49 -0.20 -20.18
N ALA A 50 -9.70 0.19 -19.77
CA ALA A 50 -10.48 -0.50 -18.75
C ALA A 50 -10.80 -1.97 -19.15
N LYS A 51 -10.81 -2.29 -20.46
CA LYS A 51 -10.85 -3.67 -20.96
C LYS A 51 -9.49 -4.38 -20.89
N SER A 52 -8.39 -3.64 -20.85
CA SER A 52 -7.02 -4.13 -20.70
C SER A 52 -6.43 -3.73 -19.34
N VAL A 53 -7.18 -3.90 -18.24
CA VAL A 53 -6.57 -3.89 -16.91
C VAL A 53 -5.39 -4.86 -16.97
N ASN A 54 -4.19 -4.32 -16.80
CA ASN A 54 -2.97 -5.10 -16.89
C ASN A 54 -3.11 -6.27 -15.90
N ALA A 55 -3.11 -7.52 -16.39
CA ALA A 55 -3.24 -8.70 -15.55
C ALA A 55 -2.21 -8.70 -14.39
N ASN A 56 -1.06 -8.06 -14.61
CA ASN A 56 -0.04 -7.85 -13.59
C ASN A 56 -0.49 -6.91 -12.49
N LEU A 57 -1.18 -5.80 -12.82
CA LEU A 57 -1.70 -4.84 -11.85
C LEU A 57 -2.79 -5.48 -10.99
N PHE A 58 -3.71 -6.23 -11.62
CA PHE A 58 -4.77 -6.94 -10.91
C PHE A 58 -4.22 -8.03 -9.98
N GLY A 59 -3.33 -8.89 -10.48
CA GLY A 59 -2.69 -9.94 -9.66
C GLY A 59 -1.89 -9.35 -8.50
N THR A 60 -1.21 -8.22 -8.75
CA THR A 60 -0.47 -7.49 -7.72
C THR A 60 -1.39 -6.91 -6.64
N MET A 61 -2.53 -6.34 -7.03
CA MET A 61 -3.52 -5.80 -6.09
C MET A 61 -4.10 -6.90 -5.20
N GLN A 62 -4.46 -8.06 -5.77
CA GLN A 62 -4.96 -9.20 -4.99
C GLN A 62 -3.93 -9.70 -3.96
N MET A 63 -2.65 -9.79 -4.36
CA MET A 63 -1.57 -10.15 -3.47
C MET A 63 -1.42 -9.14 -2.32
N ILE A 64 -1.40 -7.85 -2.61
CA ILE A 64 -1.25 -6.81 -1.60
C ILE A 64 -2.43 -6.76 -0.63
N VAL A 65 -3.66 -6.94 -1.12
CA VAL A 65 -4.85 -7.10 -0.26
C VAL A 65 -4.66 -8.26 0.71
N THR A 66 -4.20 -9.41 0.21
CA THR A 66 -3.96 -10.60 1.04
C THR A 66 -2.90 -10.33 2.12
N LEU A 67 -1.78 -9.72 1.74
CA LEU A 67 -0.71 -9.39 2.69
C LEU A 67 -1.16 -8.36 3.72
N TYR A 68 -1.87 -7.31 3.28
CA TYR A 68 -2.33 -6.23 4.14
C TYR A 68 -3.39 -6.71 5.15
N THR A 69 -4.39 -7.47 4.69
CA THR A 69 -5.41 -8.07 5.56
C THR A 69 -4.78 -9.03 6.58
N GLY A 70 -3.83 -9.86 6.14
CA GLY A 70 -3.09 -10.75 7.03
C GLY A 70 -2.29 -10.01 8.10
N GLU A 71 -1.65 -8.90 7.74
CA GLU A 71 -0.88 -8.08 8.68
C GLU A 71 -1.80 -7.35 9.69
N ILE A 72 -2.93 -6.80 9.24
CA ILE A 72 -3.95 -6.22 10.12
C ILE A 72 -4.41 -7.27 11.14
N LYS A 73 -4.75 -8.48 10.67
CA LYS A 73 -5.26 -9.57 11.51
C LYS A 73 -4.20 -10.09 12.48
N TYR A 74 -2.92 -10.07 12.09
CA TYR A 74 -1.80 -10.42 12.96
C TYR A 74 -1.65 -9.43 14.12
N ASN A 75 -1.72 -8.12 13.84
CA ASN A 75 -1.57 -7.09 14.87
C ASN A 75 -2.83 -6.88 15.71
N ARG A 76 -4.00 -7.18 15.14
CA ARG A 76 -5.31 -7.02 15.78
C ARG A 76 -6.11 -8.33 15.66
N PRO A 77 -5.72 -9.37 16.42
CA PRO A 77 -6.37 -10.68 16.36
C PRO A 77 -7.82 -10.65 16.85
N ASP A 78 -8.20 -9.61 17.60
CA ASP A 78 -9.54 -9.32 18.11
C ASP A 78 -10.55 -8.95 17.02
N LEU A 79 -10.10 -8.39 15.89
CA LEU A 79 -10.99 -8.01 14.78
C LEU A 79 -11.52 -9.25 14.03
N SER A 80 -12.80 -9.28 13.68
CA SER A 80 -13.31 -10.34 12.80
C SER A 80 -12.74 -10.22 11.39
N GLN A 81 -12.71 -11.32 10.63
CA GLN A 81 -12.30 -11.28 9.22
C GLN A 81 -13.14 -10.28 8.41
N GLN A 82 -14.45 -10.20 8.68
CA GLN A 82 -15.35 -9.25 8.03
C GLN A 82 -15.03 -7.80 8.39
N ASP A 83 -14.60 -7.52 9.62
CA ASP A 83 -14.21 -6.16 10.01
C ASP A 83 -12.90 -5.73 9.33
N VAL A 84 -11.93 -6.64 9.25
CA VAL A 84 -10.68 -6.41 8.51
C VAL A 84 -10.97 -6.15 7.03
N GLU A 85 -11.80 -6.98 6.39
CA GLU A 85 -12.22 -6.78 5.00
C GLU A 85 -12.92 -5.43 4.81
N ARG A 86 -13.84 -5.07 5.71
CA ARG A 86 -14.53 -3.77 5.68
C ARG A 86 -13.55 -2.61 5.78
N MET A 87 -12.53 -2.71 6.65
CA MET A 87 -11.50 -1.68 6.79
C MET A 87 -10.68 -1.52 5.50
N VAL A 88 -10.26 -2.63 4.88
CA VAL A 88 -9.48 -2.59 3.63
C VAL A 88 -10.34 -2.04 2.48
N LEU A 89 -11.62 -2.43 2.39
CA LEU A 89 -12.55 -1.90 1.39
C LEU A 89 -12.81 -0.41 1.59
N ALA A 90 -13.10 0.03 2.81
CA ALA A 90 -13.29 1.45 3.12
C ALA A 90 -12.06 2.28 2.72
N ARG A 91 -10.85 1.78 3.02
CA ARG A 91 -9.60 2.43 2.61
C ARG A 91 -9.47 2.53 1.09
N ARG A 92 -9.81 1.47 0.35
CA ARG A 92 -9.81 1.50 -1.12
C ARG A 92 -10.75 2.57 -1.62
N ASP A 93 -11.98 2.55 -1.13
CA ASP A 93 -13.07 3.40 -1.62
C ASP A 93 -12.75 4.88 -1.32
N ASP A 94 -12.22 5.19 -0.13
CA ASP A 94 -11.75 6.53 0.23
C ASP A 94 -10.63 7.03 -0.70
N THR A 95 -9.62 6.19 -0.94
CA THR A 95 -8.49 6.53 -1.83
C THR A 95 -8.98 6.72 -3.27
N GLN A 96 -9.79 5.78 -3.78
CA GLN A 96 -10.35 5.83 -5.13
C GLN A 96 -11.19 7.10 -5.32
N GLN A 97 -12.14 7.37 -4.42
CA GLN A 97 -13.00 8.54 -4.50
C GLN A 97 -12.18 9.84 -4.48
N SER A 98 -11.17 9.94 -3.60
CA SER A 98 -10.33 11.13 -3.51
C SER A 98 -9.50 11.35 -4.78
N VAL A 99 -8.98 10.28 -5.39
CA VAL A 99 -8.15 10.36 -6.60
C VAL A 99 -9.02 10.70 -7.80
N GLU A 100 -10.16 10.02 -7.95
CA GLU A 100 -11.13 10.23 -9.02
C GLU A 100 -11.62 11.68 -9.04
N ALA A 101 -12.09 12.18 -7.89
CA ALA A 101 -12.54 13.57 -7.76
C ALA A 101 -11.43 14.57 -8.14
N TYR A 102 -10.18 14.28 -7.77
CA TYR A 102 -9.05 15.13 -8.13
C TYR A 102 -8.77 15.12 -9.64
N LEU A 103 -8.73 13.94 -10.26
CA LEU A 103 -8.45 13.78 -11.68
C LEU A 103 -9.55 14.41 -12.54
N ILE A 104 -10.83 14.25 -12.15
CA ILE A 104 -11.97 14.91 -12.82
C ILE A 104 -11.85 16.43 -12.70
N ALA A 105 -11.52 16.96 -11.52
CA ALA A 105 -11.49 18.40 -11.28
C ALA A 105 -10.26 19.11 -11.87
N ARG A 106 -9.11 18.44 -11.92
CA ARG A 106 -7.81 19.05 -12.29
C ARG A 106 -7.21 18.52 -13.59
N GLY A 107 -7.82 17.48 -14.16
CA GLY A 107 -7.33 16.81 -15.36
C GLY A 107 -6.16 15.86 -15.10
N CYS A 108 -5.94 14.98 -16.06
CA CYS A 108 -4.91 13.93 -16.03
C CYS A 108 -3.47 14.47 -16.16
N ASP A 109 -3.30 15.68 -16.69
CA ASP A 109 -2.00 16.35 -16.82
C ASP A 109 -1.58 17.16 -15.58
N SER A 110 -2.42 17.15 -14.53
CA SER A 110 -2.08 17.72 -13.22
C SER A 110 -0.90 16.98 -12.58
N ASP A 111 -0.27 17.58 -11.55
CA ASP A 111 0.88 16.98 -10.88
C ASP A 111 0.58 15.60 -10.29
N LYS A 112 -0.62 15.40 -9.73
CA LYS A 112 -1.04 14.07 -9.25
C LYS A 112 -1.32 13.10 -10.39
N GLY A 113 -1.93 13.56 -11.48
CA GLY A 113 -2.16 12.73 -12.66
C GLY A 113 -0.85 12.26 -13.30
N LYS A 114 0.11 13.18 -13.50
CA LYS A 114 1.47 12.84 -13.97
C LYS A 114 2.19 11.85 -13.05
N SER A 115 2.01 11.99 -11.74
CA SER A 115 2.65 11.10 -10.78
C SER A 115 2.01 9.70 -10.76
N ALA A 116 0.67 9.63 -10.86
CA ALA A 116 -0.05 8.37 -11.01
C ALA A 116 0.30 7.68 -12.33
N LYS A 117 0.42 8.43 -13.43
CA LYS A 117 0.93 7.95 -14.72
C LYS A 117 2.32 7.33 -14.59
N LYS A 118 3.27 8.05 -13.99
CA LYS A 118 4.65 7.55 -13.76
C LYS A 118 4.66 6.27 -12.94
N PHE A 119 3.81 6.19 -11.92
CA PHE A 119 3.67 5.00 -11.10
C PHE A 119 3.15 3.83 -11.94
N LEU A 120 2.09 4.04 -12.73
CA LEU A 120 1.54 3.01 -13.62
C LEU A 120 2.57 2.56 -14.67
N GLU A 121 3.31 3.48 -15.28
CA GLU A 121 4.40 3.18 -16.22
C GLU A 121 5.50 2.33 -15.57
N HIS A 122 5.90 2.68 -14.34
CA HIS A 122 6.86 1.87 -13.59
C HIS A 122 6.35 0.46 -13.32
N PHE A 123 5.09 0.32 -12.91
CA PHE A 123 4.46 -0.98 -12.66
C PHE A 123 4.34 -1.83 -13.92
N ASN A 124 4.08 -1.22 -15.08
CA ASN A 124 4.02 -1.94 -16.35
C ASN A 124 5.37 -2.56 -16.75
N THR A 125 6.49 -2.09 -16.18
CA THR A 125 7.83 -2.65 -16.43
C THR A 125 8.25 -3.74 -15.44
N LEU A 126 7.47 -3.99 -14.39
CA LEU A 126 7.74 -4.99 -13.37
C LEU A 126 6.89 -6.24 -13.58
N SER A 127 7.51 -7.42 -13.60
CA SER A 127 6.74 -8.67 -13.54
C SER A 127 6.13 -8.85 -12.14
N PRO A 128 4.95 -9.49 -12.02
CA PRO A 128 4.35 -9.76 -10.72
C PRO A 128 5.29 -10.53 -9.77
N ALA A 129 6.08 -11.45 -10.31
CA ALA A 129 7.07 -12.20 -9.56
C ALA A 129 8.18 -11.30 -8.99
N ALA A 130 8.75 -10.42 -9.83
CA ALA A 130 9.79 -9.49 -9.39
C ALA A 130 9.26 -8.47 -8.36
N PHE A 131 7.98 -8.07 -8.49
CA PHE A 131 7.34 -7.20 -7.52
C PHE A 131 7.10 -7.92 -6.18
N HIS A 132 6.64 -9.16 -6.22
CA HIS A 132 6.45 -9.99 -5.03
C HIS A 132 7.76 -10.20 -4.26
N GLU A 133 8.85 -10.54 -4.95
CA GLU A 133 10.17 -10.72 -4.33
C GLU A 133 10.62 -9.45 -3.59
N GLN A 134 10.47 -8.27 -4.20
CA GLN A 134 10.83 -7.00 -3.58
C GLN A 134 10.02 -6.71 -2.31
N ILE A 135 8.71 -7.01 -2.33
CA ILE A 135 7.86 -6.85 -1.14
C ILE A 135 8.29 -7.83 -0.05
N ALA A 136 8.52 -9.09 -0.41
CA ALA A 136 8.92 -10.13 0.53
C ALA A 136 10.26 -9.78 1.20
N GLU A 137 11.25 -9.30 0.45
CA GLU A 137 12.53 -8.83 0.98
C GLU A 137 12.34 -7.64 1.93
N LYS A 138 11.56 -6.64 1.53
CA LYS A 138 11.34 -5.46 2.37
C LYS A 138 10.59 -5.79 3.66
N LEU A 139 9.61 -6.69 3.60
CA LEU A 139 8.90 -7.19 4.78
C LEU A 139 9.84 -7.96 5.72
N LYS A 140 10.75 -8.77 5.19
CA LYS A 140 11.78 -9.44 6.01
C LYS A 140 12.67 -8.43 6.74
N THR A 141 13.10 -7.37 6.06
CA THR A 141 13.90 -6.31 6.69
C THR A 141 13.10 -5.61 7.79
N ILE A 142 11.86 -5.19 7.51
CA ILE A 142 11.01 -4.50 8.50
C ILE A 142 10.78 -5.38 9.74
N LYS A 143 10.50 -6.68 9.54
CA LYS A 143 10.27 -7.63 10.64
C LYS A 143 11.57 -8.01 11.36
N GLY A 144 12.70 -8.03 10.68
CA GLY A 144 14.03 -8.22 11.28
C GLY A 144 14.51 -7.02 12.11
N GLU A 145 14.14 -5.80 11.73
CA GLU A 145 14.36 -4.59 12.54
C GLU A 145 13.55 -4.61 13.85
N LEU A 146 12.38 -5.25 13.86
CA LEU A 146 11.55 -5.44 15.07
C LEU A 146 12.15 -6.45 16.07
N HIS A 147 13.00 -7.37 15.62
CA HIS A 147 13.68 -8.35 16.50
C HIS A 147 15.00 -7.85 17.09
N ASN A 148 15.49 -6.67 16.69
CA ASN A 148 16.72 -6.07 17.20
C ASN A 148 16.48 -4.86 18.12
N ASP A 149 15.23 -4.58 18.49
CA ASP A 149 14.94 -3.60 19.55
C ASP A 149 15.10 -4.33 20.89
N PRO A 150 16.13 -4.02 21.72
CA PRO A 150 16.21 -4.60 23.05
C PRO A 150 14.95 -4.20 23.81
N SER A 151 14.19 -5.20 24.25
CA SER A 151 13.09 -5.03 25.20
C SER A 151 13.57 -4.06 26.30
N PRO A 152 12.82 -3.00 26.64
CA PRO A 152 13.22 -2.13 27.74
C PRO A 152 13.31 -3.02 28.98
N GLU A 153 14.53 -3.22 29.49
CA GLU A 153 14.75 -3.84 30.79
C GLU A 153 13.89 -3.08 31.80
N VAL A 154 12.80 -3.72 32.23
CA VAL A 154 12.06 -3.30 33.40
C VAL A 154 13.01 -3.51 34.58
N LYS A 155 13.75 -2.48 34.94
CA LYS A 155 14.45 -2.43 36.23
C LYS A 155 13.38 -2.39 37.31
N ILE A 156 13.11 -3.55 37.89
CA ILE A 156 12.36 -3.67 39.14
C ILE A 156 13.21 -2.96 40.19
N PRO A 157 12.73 -1.87 40.84
CA PRO A 157 13.47 -1.25 41.92
C PRO A 157 13.49 -2.23 43.10
N GLU A 158 14.69 -2.67 43.48
CA GLU A 158 14.90 -3.36 44.76
C GLU A 158 14.54 -2.37 45.88
N THR A 159 13.53 -2.74 46.66
CA THR A 159 13.14 -2.02 47.87
C THR A 159 13.96 -2.57 49.02
N HIS A 160 14.81 -1.71 49.60
CA HIS A 160 15.44 -1.90 50.91
C HIS A 160 14.57 -1.34 52.02
#